data_AF-A0A1I2LFN0-F1
#
_entry.id   AF-A0A1I2LFN0-F1
#
_cell.length_a   1.000
_cell.length_b   1.000
_cell.length_c   1.000
_cell.angle_alpha   90.00
_cell.angle_beta   90.00
_cell.angle_gamma   90.00
#
_symmetry.space_group_name_H-M   'P 1'
#
loop_
_entity.id
_entity.type
_entity.pdbx_description
1 polymer ?
#
loop_
_entity_poly.entity_id
_entity_poly.type
_entity_poly.pdbx_seq_one_letter_code
_entity_poly.pdbx_strand_id
1 'polypeptide(L)'
;MTGTRTRRPVPDRARKRAIRALAAQLGVSYSVAARLLADDHRAWIFAAREQRTFHARVTDTRLAVDLPLGRAAHLVRRFPPMRSFGPLYAGEARETVLGMLYAVVLHDSPELLPPAEELAWAAELGEESAVDITCAAVDRAARLLLDADRWRLWARVDAALAVWEPGADRRLRDAAITLGRVLRSTSLRGSVDGARHILDAVLVEPYEGDPPGARVSVDGRTRTVTGVRWERTGPPAGYDLG
;
A
#
# COMPACT_ATOMS: atom_id res chain seq x y z
N MET A 1 -47.83 -13.57 11.07
CA MET A 1 -46.56 -13.57 10.32
C MET A 1 -45.60 -12.56 10.95
N THR A 2 -44.82 -13.00 11.92
CA THR A 2 -43.85 -12.17 12.66
C THR A 2 -42.49 -12.23 11.98
N GLY A 3 -42.14 -11.18 11.25
CA GLY A 3 -40.84 -11.06 10.59
C GLY A 3 -39.73 -10.69 11.57
N THR A 4 -38.91 -11.66 11.94
CA THR A 4 -37.69 -11.47 12.73
C THR A 4 -36.65 -10.70 11.90
N ARG A 5 -36.54 -9.38 12.11
CA ARG A 5 -35.45 -8.57 11.57
C ARG A 5 -34.15 -8.90 12.32
N THR A 6 -33.33 -9.77 11.74
CA THR A 6 -31.94 -10.01 12.15
C THR A 6 -31.13 -8.73 11.93
N ARG A 7 -30.88 -7.98 13.00
CA ARG A 7 -29.93 -6.85 13.00
C ARG A 7 -28.52 -7.40 12.76
N ARG A 8 -27.89 -7.00 11.66
CA ARG A 8 -26.45 -7.24 11.44
C ARG A 8 -25.65 -6.69 12.63
N PRO A 9 -24.73 -7.47 13.22
CA PRO A 9 -23.86 -6.97 14.27
C PRO A 9 -22.97 -5.88 13.69
N VAL A 10 -23.10 -4.65 14.21
CA VAL A 10 -22.27 -3.52 13.83
C VAL A 10 -20.86 -3.78 14.38
N PRO A 11 -19.83 -4.03 13.53
CA PRO A 11 -18.48 -4.39 13.95
C PRO A 11 -17.87 -3.37 14.95
N ASP A 12 -18.34 -2.14 14.89
CA ASP A 12 -17.91 -1.02 15.72
C ASP A 12 -18.23 -1.16 17.22
N ARG A 13 -19.30 -1.91 17.59
CA ARG A 13 -19.66 -2.10 19.01
C ARG A 13 -18.75 -3.09 19.72
N ALA A 14 -18.37 -4.18 19.04
CA ALA A 14 -17.45 -5.17 19.58
C ALA A 14 -16.07 -4.54 19.82
N ARG A 15 -15.59 -3.76 18.83
CA ARG A 15 -14.34 -3.01 18.94
C ARG A 15 -14.35 -2.03 20.11
N LYS A 16 -15.40 -1.22 20.26
CA LYS A 16 -15.52 -0.28 21.39
C LYS A 16 -15.50 -0.97 22.75
N ARG A 17 -16.09 -2.16 22.88
CA ARG A 17 -16.02 -2.95 24.12
C ARG A 17 -14.61 -3.47 24.38
N ALA A 18 -13.93 -4.01 23.37
CA ALA A 18 -12.55 -4.47 23.49
C ALA A 18 -11.61 -3.33 23.96
N ILE A 19 -11.76 -2.14 23.37
CA ILE A 19 -10.97 -0.96 23.77
C ILE A 19 -11.25 -0.55 25.22
N ARG A 20 -12.53 -0.51 25.64
CA ARG A 20 -12.87 -0.19 27.04
C ARG A 20 -12.34 -1.23 28.03
N ALA A 21 -12.44 -2.51 27.68
CA ALA A 21 -11.93 -3.60 28.50
C ALA A 21 -10.41 -3.49 28.67
N LEU A 22 -9.68 -3.27 27.58
CA LEU A 22 -8.23 -3.10 27.63
C LEU A 22 -7.81 -1.84 28.40
N ALA A 23 -8.54 -0.73 28.23
CA ALA A 23 -8.30 0.51 28.98
C ALA A 23 -8.45 0.29 30.50
N ALA A 24 -9.52 -0.39 30.92
CA ALA A 24 -9.76 -0.72 32.31
C ALA A 24 -8.71 -1.69 32.87
N GLN A 25 -8.31 -2.70 32.09
CA GLN A 25 -7.32 -3.70 32.50
C GLN A 25 -5.93 -3.09 32.71
N LEU A 26 -5.52 -2.18 31.84
CA LEU A 26 -4.19 -1.56 31.88
C LEU A 26 -4.14 -0.25 32.70
N GLY A 27 -5.29 0.23 33.19
CA GLY A 27 -5.37 1.53 33.88
C GLY A 27 -5.01 2.73 33.00
N VAL A 28 -5.13 2.59 31.68
CA VAL A 28 -4.78 3.63 30.70
C VAL A 28 -6.03 4.29 30.11
N SER A 29 -5.85 5.44 29.47
CA SER A 29 -6.97 6.11 28.80
C SER A 29 -7.47 5.29 27.60
N TYR A 30 -8.76 5.47 27.26
CA TYR A 30 -9.39 4.81 26.11
C TYR A 30 -8.60 5.00 24.81
N SER A 31 -8.02 6.20 24.58
CA SER A 31 -7.25 6.48 23.37
C SER A 31 -5.89 5.77 23.36
N VAL A 32 -5.29 5.49 24.52
CA VAL A 32 -4.06 4.69 24.63
C VAL A 32 -4.39 3.21 24.36
N ALA A 33 -5.43 2.66 24.99
CA ALA A 33 -5.87 1.29 24.72
C ALA A 33 -6.31 1.08 23.26
N ALA A 34 -6.94 2.08 22.63
CA ALA A 34 -7.33 2.03 21.23
C ALA A 34 -6.12 1.96 20.29
N ARG A 35 -5.02 2.62 20.68
CA ARG A 35 -3.76 2.60 19.94
C ARG A 35 -3.07 1.25 20.09
N LEU A 36 -2.97 0.73 21.32
CA LEU A 36 -2.41 -0.60 21.59
C LEU A 36 -3.14 -1.71 20.82
N LEU A 37 -4.48 -1.71 20.81
CA LEU A 37 -5.26 -2.69 20.03
C LEU A 37 -5.08 -2.56 18.52
N ALA A 38 -4.80 -1.35 18.00
CA ALA A 38 -4.54 -1.16 16.59
C ALA A 38 -3.15 -1.67 16.20
N ASP A 39 -2.17 -1.54 17.09
CA ASP A 39 -0.81 -2.08 16.91
C ASP A 39 -0.81 -3.61 17.05
N ASP A 40 -1.56 -4.16 18.01
CA ASP A 40 -1.82 -5.61 18.13
C ASP A 40 -2.51 -6.17 16.87
N HIS A 41 -3.42 -5.41 16.26
CA HIS A 41 -4.06 -5.83 15.01
C HIS A 41 -3.07 -5.90 13.85
N ARG A 42 -2.12 -4.96 13.76
CA ARG A 42 -1.05 -4.98 12.76
C ARG A 42 -0.09 -6.16 13.02
N ALA A 43 0.34 -6.36 14.26
CA ALA A 43 1.17 -7.50 14.65
C ALA A 43 0.46 -8.83 14.34
N TRP A 44 -0.85 -8.92 14.59
CA TRP A 44 -1.64 -10.10 14.25
C TRP A 44 -1.74 -10.34 12.74
N ILE A 45 -1.91 -9.28 11.92
CA ILE A 45 -1.92 -9.43 10.46
C ILE A 45 -0.57 -9.96 9.96
N PHE A 46 0.55 -9.45 10.47
CA PHE A 46 1.88 -9.97 10.12
C PHE A 46 2.08 -11.42 10.57
N ALA A 47 1.75 -11.75 11.81
CA ALA A 47 1.81 -13.11 12.32
C ALA A 47 0.92 -14.09 11.52
N ALA A 48 -0.28 -13.66 11.13
CA ALA A 48 -1.18 -14.45 10.29
C ALA A 48 -0.61 -14.64 8.86
N ARG A 49 0.13 -13.66 8.33
CA ARG A 49 0.80 -13.76 7.02
C ARG A 49 1.99 -14.72 7.07
N GLU A 50 2.73 -14.77 8.17
CA GLU A 50 3.83 -15.71 8.40
C GLU A 50 3.33 -17.16 8.50
N GLN A 51 2.12 -17.37 9.05
CA GLN A 51 1.51 -18.69 9.20
C GLN A 51 0.81 -19.22 7.94
N ARG A 52 0.90 -18.52 6.81
CA ARG A 52 0.28 -18.98 5.56
C ARG A 52 0.94 -20.23 5.02
N THR A 53 0.12 -21.10 4.44
CA THR A 53 0.63 -22.25 3.68
C THR A 53 1.46 -21.78 2.49
N PHE A 54 2.43 -22.59 2.06
CA PHE A 54 3.26 -22.29 0.90
C PHE A 54 2.42 -21.91 -0.34
N HIS A 55 1.38 -22.68 -0.65
CA HIS A 55 0.47 -22.39 -1.78
C HIS A 55 -0.21 -21.02 -1.66
N ALA A 56 -0.63 -20.62 -0.46
CA ALA A 56 -1.22 -19.30 -0.24
C ALA A 56 -0.20 -18.18 -0.45
N ARG A 57 1.07 -18.40 -0.07
CA ARG A 57 2.15 -17.45 -0.34
C ARG A 57 2.45 -17.32 -1.83
N VAL A 58 2.62 -18.45 -2.55
CA VAL A 58 2.83 -18.47 -4.01
C VAL A 58 1.68 -17.78 -4.76
N THR A 59 0.44 -18.00 -4.33
CA THR A 59 -0.72 -17.31 -4.92
C THR A 59 -0.62 -15.79 -4.73
N ASP A 60 -0.19 -15.34 -3.55
CA ASP A 60 -0.06 -13.91 -3.24
C ASP A 60 1.12 -13.26 -3.97
N THR A 61 2.26 -13.96 -4.10
CA THR A 61 3.42 -13.47 -4.85
C THR A 61 3.18 -13.46 -6.36
N ARG A 62 2.43 -14.42 -6.92
CA ARG A 62 1.93 -14.36 -8.30
C ARG A 62 1.05 -13.13 -8.56
N LEU A 63 0.21 -12.76 -7.60
CA LEU A 63 -0.53 -11.51 -7.67
C LEU A 63 0.41 -10.30 -7.58
N ALA A 64 1.43 -10.35 -6.72
CA ALA A 64 2.38 -9.25 -6.49
C ALA A 64 3.26 -8.89 -7.71
N VAL A 65 3.49 -9.85 -8.61
CA VAL A 65 4.24 -9.63 -9.87
C VAL A 65 3.34 -9.25 -11.06
N ASP A 66 2.02 -9.34 -10.92
CA ASP A 66 1.07 -9.01 -11.98
C ASP A 66 0.83 -7.49 -12.03
N LEU A 67 1.59 -6.79 -12.88
CA LEU A 67 1.49 -5.34 -13.05
C LEU A 67 0.45 -4.95 -14.12
N PRO A 68 -0.24 -3.80 -13.98
CA PRO A 68 -0.15 -2.85 -12.87
C PRO A 68 -1.08 -3.18 -11.68
N LEU A 69 -2.17 -3.91 -11.92
CA LEU A 69 -3.27 -4.04 -10.96
C LEU A 69 -3.00 -5.06 -9.83
N GLY A 70 -2.40 -6.20 -10.16
CA GLY A 70 -2.09 -7.23 -9.17
C GLY A 70 -1.10 -6.74 -8.11
N ARG A 71 0.01 -6.11 -8.52
CA ARG A 71 0.97 -5.50 -7.59
C ARG A 71 0.31 -4.45 -6.71
N ALA A 72 -0.51 -3.58 -7.28
CA ALA A 72 -1.27 -2.59 -6.51
C ALA A 72 -2.19 -3.25 -5.46
N ALA A 73 -2.96 -4.27 -5.85
CA ALA A 73 -3.84 -5.01 -4.95
C ALA A 73 -3.07 -5.74 -3.85
N HIS A 74 -1.95 -6.38 -4.19
CA HIS A 74 -1.07 -7.06 -3.23
C HIS A 74 -0.57 -6.10 -2.15
N LEU A 75 0.02 -4.97 -2.55
CA LEU A 75 0.56 -3.98 -1.61
C LEU A 75 -0.53 -3.39 -0.70
N VAL A 76 -1.71 -3.11 -1.24
CA VAL A 76 -2.85 -2.61 -0.45
C VAL A 76 -3.33 -3.61 0.60
N ARG A 77 -3.28 -4.91 0.30
CA ARG A 77 -3.59 -5.98 1.26
C ARG A 77 -2.50 -6.13 2.31
N ARG A 78 -1.23 -6.00 1.92
CA ARG A 78 -0.06 -6.09 2.82
C ARG A 78 -0.02 -4.95 3.83
N PHE A 79 -0.39 -3.74 3.40
CA PHE A 79 -0.34 -2.52 4.22
C PHE A 79 -1.75 -1.98 4.52
N PRO A 80 -2.48 -2.51 5.52
CA PRO A 80 -3.81 -2.04 5.87
C PRO A 80 -3.78 -0.62 6.49
N PRO A 81 -4.89 0.16 6.43
CA PRO A 81 -4.93 1.49 7.00
C PRO A 81 -4.67 1.49 8.51
N MET A 82 -3.73 2.31 8.96
CA MET A 82 -3.46 2.51 10.38
C MET A 82 -4.32 3.67 10.89
N ARG A 83 -5.13 3.42 11.92
CA ARG A 83 -6.01 4.46 12.51
C ARG A 83 -5.46 5.07 13.78
N SER A 84 -4.37 4.53 14.31
CA SER A 84 -3.80 4.86 15.62
C SER A 84 -2.96 6.15 15.61
N PHE A 85 -2.43 6.56 14.45
CA PHE A 85 -1.43 7.63 14.34
C PHE A 85 -1.72 8.63 13.20
N GLY A 86 -3.00 8.92 12.96
CA GLY A 86 -3.45 9.71 11.80
C GLY A 86 -3.79 8.84 10.59
N PRO A 87 -4.06 9.42 9.40
CA PRO A 87 -4.52 8.68 8.22
C PRO A 87 -3.38 7.92 7.48
N LEU A 88 -2.43 7.32 8.21
CA LEU A 88 -1.34 6.55 7.60
C LEU A 88 -1.89 5.31 6.87
N TYR A 89 -1.38 5.06 5.67
CA TYR A 89 -1.84 4.00 4.76
C TYR A 89 -3.35 4.05 4.43
N ALA A 90 -4.05 5.13 4.79
CA ALA A 90 -5.48 5.30 4.56
C ALA A 90 -5.77 5.88 3.17
N GLY A 91 -7.05 5.88 2.79
CA GLY A 91 -7.53 6.36 1.50
C GLY A 91 -8.17 5.24 0.69
N GLU A 92 -9.43 5.43 0.30
CA GLU A 92 -10.20 4.40 -0.42
C GLU A 92 -9.66 4.16 -1.84
N ALA A 93 -8.99 5.16 -2.42
CA ALA A 93 -8.45 5.09 -3.78
C ALA A 93 -7.02 4.55 -3.86
N ARG A 94 -6.40 4.11 -2.76
CA ARG A 94 -4.97 3.73 -2.72
C ARG A 94 -4.58 2.65 -3.74
N GLU A 95 -5.42 1.65 -3.95
CA GLU A 95 -5.20 0.60 -4.94
C GLU A 95 -5.22 1.17 -6.36
N THR A 96 -6.26 1.95 -6.66
CA THR A 96 -6.40 2.67 -7.93
C THR A 96 -5.21 3.57 -8.21
N VAL A 97 -4.77 4.36 -7.22
CA VAL A 97 -3.62 5.26 -7.35
C VAL A 97 -2.36 4.46 -7.65
N LEU A 98 -2.07 3.39 -6.91
CA LEU A 98 -0.91 2.53 -7.18
C LEU A 98 -0.98 1.92 -8.60
N GLY A 99 -2.15 1.43 -9.02
CA GLY A 99 -2.34 0.91 -10.37
C GLY A 99 -2.07 1.98 -11.45
N MET A 100 -2.51 3.22 -11.24
CA MET A 100 -2.23 4.33 -12.15
C MET A 100 -0.75 4.72 -12.17
N LEU A 101 -0.06 4.70 -11.01
CA LEU A 101 1.38 4.96 -10.95
C LEU A 101 2.17 3.91 -11.73
N TYR A 102 1.88 2.63 -11.51
CA TYR A 102 2.50 1.55 -12.28
C TYR A 102 2.17 1.63 -13.76
N ALA A 103 0.97 2.08 -14.12
CA ALA A 103 0.62 2.30 -15.53
C ALA A 103 1.54 3.34 -16.19
N VAL A 104 1.79 4.46 -15.50
CA VAL A 104 2.73 5.49 -15.98
C VAL A 104 4.15 4.95 -16.07
N VAL A 105 4.64 4.20 -15.07
CA VAL A 105 6.00 3.64 -15.12
C VAL A 105 6.18 2.68 -16.30
N LEU A 106 5.22 1.78 -16.52
CA LEU A 106 5.26 0.83 -17.64
C LEU A 106 5.17 1.53 -19.01
N HIS A 107 4.50 2.69 -19.08
CA HIS A 107 4.42 3.48 -20.31
C HIS A 107 5.71 4.27 -20.57
N ASP A 108 6.20 4.99 -19.56
CA ASP A 108 7.29 5.96 -19.71
C ASP A 108 8.68 5.31 -19.60
N SER A 109 8.79 4.16 -18.95
CA SER A 109 10.05 3.48 -18.65
C SER A 109 9.89 1.95 -18.63
N PRO A 110 9.45 1.33 -19.75
CA PRO A 110 9.24 -0.11 -19.83
C PRO A 110 10.50 -0.92 -19.52
N GLU A 111 11.69 -0.35 -19.71
CA GLU A 111 12.98 -0.96 -19.37
C GLU A 111 13.21 -1.18 -17.88
N LEU A 112 12.42 -0.54 -17.00
CA LEU A 112 12.47 -0.79 -15.56
C LEU A 112 11.72 -2.06 -15.16
N LEU A 113 10.89 -2.63 -16.05
CA LEU A 113 10.16 -3.86 -15.78
C LEU A 113 11.16 -5.03 -15.73
N PRO A 114 11.18 -5.82 -14.63
CA PRO A 114 12.03 -6.99 -14.58
C PRO A 114 11.63 -8.01 -15.65
N PRO A 115 12.59 -8.79 -16.19
CA PRO A 115 12.28 -9.85 -17.15
C PRO A 115 11.19 -10.79 -16.65
N ALA A 116 10.34 -11.27 -17.55
CA ALA A 116 9.20 -12.14 -17.20
C ALA A 116 9.64 -13.44 -16.49
N GLU A 117 10.81 -13.97 -16.84
CA GLU A 117 11.40 -15.14 -16.19
C GLU A 117 11.84 -14.87 -14.74
N GLU A 118 12.36 -13.68 -14.46
CA GLU A 118 12.75 -13.25 -13.11
C GLU A 118 11.50 -13.03 -12.24
N LEU A 119 10.48 -12.37 -12.78
CA LEU A 119 9.18 -12.22 -12.11
C LEU A 119 8.53 -13.58 -11.81
N ALA A 120 8.55 -14.49 -12.78
CA ALA A 120 8.01 -15.84 -12.59
C ALA A 120 8.78 -16.59 -11.50
N TRP A 121 10.12 -16.54 -11.54
CA TRP A 121 10.95 -17.16 -10.51
C TRP A 121 10.66 -16.60 -9.11
N ALA A 122 10.66 -15.26 -8.96
CA ALA A 122 10.38 -14.61 -7.67
C ALA A 122 8.97 -14.96 -7.15
N ALA A 123 7.99 -15.07 -8.06
CA ALA A 123 6.64 -15.47 -7.70
C ALA A 123 6.57 -16.91 -7.16
N GLU A 124 7.29 -17.86 -7.75
CA GLU A 124 7.26 -19.27 -7.34
C GLU A 124 7.96 -19.54 -5.99
N LEU A 125 8.84 -18.64 -5.52
CA LEU A 125 9.43 -18.75 -4.18
C LEU A 125 8.38 -18.62 -3.07
N GLY A 126 7.29 -17.89 -3.31
CA GLY A 126 6.32 -17.55 -2.27
C GLY A 126 6.93 -16.65 -1.18
N GLU A 127 7.96 -15.89 -1.51
CA GLU A 127 8.63 -14.92 -0.63
C GLU A 127 8.33 -13.50 -1.11
N GLU A 128 7.69 -12.68 -0.26
CA GLU A 128 7.34 -11.30 -0.59
C GLU A 128 8.58 -10.44 -0.80
N SER A 129 9.60 -10.63 0.03
CA SER A 129 10.88 -9.93 -0.05
C SER A 129 11.57 -10.15 -1.40
N ALA A 130 11.51 -11.36 -1.96
CA ALA A 130 12.06 -11.65 -3.29
C ALA A 130 11.34 -10.80 -4.37
N VAL A 131 10.02 -10.73 -4.31
CA VAL A 131 9.22 -9.92 -5.24
C VAL A 131 9.47 -8.42 -5.04
N ASP A 132 9.66 -7.96 -3.80
CA ASP A 132 9.97 -6.55 -3.51
C ASP A 132 11.35 -6.15 -4.03
N ILE A 133 12.35 -7.01 -3.86
CA ILE A 133 13.70 -6.79 -4.41
C ILE A 133 13.64 -6.72 -5.94
N THR A 134 13.01 -7.69 -6.59
CA THR A 134 12.88 -7.74 -8.05
C THR A 134 12.14 -6.50 -8.59
N CYS A 135 11.08 -6.04 -7.92
CA CYS A 135 10.30 -4.89 -8.36
C CYS A 135 10.78 -3.54 -7.81
N ALA A 136 11.89 -3.48 -7.07
CA ALA A 136 12.33 -2.27 -6.36
C ALA A 136 12.51 -1.05 -7.28
N ALA A 137 12.98 -1.26 -8.52
CA ALA A 137 13.16 -0.19 -9.51
C ALA A 137 11.83 0.39 -9.97
N VAL A 138 10.83 -0.45 -10.25
CA VAL A 138 9.48 -0.04 -10.65
C VAL A 138 8.78 0.69 -9.50
N ASP A 139 8.89 0.16 -8.29
CA ASP A 139 8.31 0.77 -7.09
C ASP A 139 8.93 2.12 -6.78
N ARG A 140 10.26 2.23 -6.94
CA ARG A 140 10.98 3.49 -6.78
C ARG A 140 10.53 4.53 -7.81
N ALA A 141 10.41 4.14 -9.08
CA ALA A 141 9.92 5.03 -10.12
C ALA A 141 8.47 5.49 -9.84
N ALA A 142 7.59 4.56 -9.44
CA ALA A 142 6.22 4.85 -9.04
C ALA A 142 6.17 5.81 -7.85
N ARG A 143 7.06 5.64 -6.86
CA ARG A 143 7.16 6.52 -5.70
C ARG A 143 7.58 7.94 -6.09
N LEU A 144 8.55 8.09 -6.97
CA LEU A 144 9.06 9.40 -7.40
C LEU A 144 8.04 10.19 -8.23
N LEU A 145 7.11 9.52 -8.92
CA LEU A 145 5.98 10.19 -9.58
C LEU A 145 5.12 11.00 -8.60
N LEU A 146 5.06 10.58 -7.33
CA LEU A 146 4.29 11.26 -6.28
C LEU A 146 4.98 12.53 -5.75
N ASP A 147 6.22 12.81 -6.13
CA ASP A 147 6.91 14.06 -5.79
C ASP A 147 6.68 15.15 -6.86
N ALA A 148 6.13 14.77 -8.02
CA ALA A 148 5.73 15.72 -9.05
C ALA A 148 4.46 16.47 -8.66
N ASP A 149 4.27 17.64 -9.28
CA ASP A 149 3.01 18.37 -9.17
C ASP A 149 1.81 17.50 -9.62
N ARG A 150 0.70 17.59 -8.87
CA ARG A 150 -0.48 16.74 -9.07
C ARG A 150 -1.08 16.89 -10.47
N TRP A 151 -1.08 18.09 -11.04
CA TRP A 151 -1.61 18.28 -12.40
C TRP A 151 -0.78 17.50 -13.42
N ARG A 152 0.55 17.57 -13.31
CA ARG A 152 1.46 16.83 -14.20
C ARG A 152 1.33 15.32 -14.02
N LEU A 153 1.17 14.85 -12.78
CA LEU A 153 0.94 13.43 -12.50
C LEU A 153 -0.30 12.92 -13.24
N TRP A 154 -1.45 13.59 -13.08
CA TRP A 154 -2.69 13.11 -13.70
C TRP A 154 -2.69 13.22 -15.21
N ALA A 155 -2.02 14.22 -15.79
CA ALA A 155 -1.82 14.30 -17.23
C ALA A 155 -1.00 13.11 -17.78
N ARG A 156 0.04 12.67 -17.06
CA ARG A 156 0.81 11.47 -17.43
C ARG A 156 -0.01 10.19 -17.30
N VAL A 157 -0.82 10.08 -16.24
CA VAL A 157 -1.75 8.95 -16.08
C VAL A 157 -2.72 8.88 -17.26
N ASP A 158 -3.37 9.99 -17.62
CA ASP A 158 -4.30 10.03 -18.74
C ASP A 158 -3.63 9.61 -20.06
N ALA A 159 -2.42 10.12 -20.33
CA ALA A 159 -1.63 9.74 -21.50
C ALA A 159 -1.29 8.24 -21.55
N ALA A 160 -0.82 7.67 -20.43
CA ALA A 160 -0.47 6.26 -20.36
C ALA A 160 -1.70 5.35 -20.62
N LEU A 161 -2.84 5.67 -20.02
CA LEU A 161 -4.06 4.88 -20.19
C LEU A 161 -4.63 5.00 -21.63
N ALA A 162 -4.56 6.18 -22.23
CA ALA A 162 -5.03 6.42 -23.60
C ALA A 162 -4.25 5.60 -24.65
N VAL A 163 -2.96 5.33 -24.41
CA VAL A 163 -2.13 4.50 -25.30
C VAL A 163 -2.51 3.02 -25.19
N TRP A 164 -2.91 2.54 -24.01
CA TRP A 164 -3.19 1.13 -23.77
C TRP A 164 -4.61 0.70 -24.12
N GLU A 165 -5.59 1.60 -24.06
CA GLU A 165 -6.98 1.30 -24.39
C GLU A 165 -7.20 0.73 -25.81
N PRO A 166 -6.50 1.21 -26.87
CA PRO A 166 -6.54 0.57 -28.19
C PRO A 166 -5.46 -0.52 -28.40
N GLY A 167 -4.56 -0.73 -27.43
CA GLY A 167 -3.36 -1.56 -27.57
C GLY A 167 -3.65 -3.06 -27.71
N ALA A 168 -2.75 -3.81 -28.36
CA ALA A 168 -2.93 -5.25 -28.64
C ALA A 168 -2.89 -6.15 -27.39
N ASP A 169 -2.14 -5.74 -26.35
CA ASP A 169 -2.06 -6.48 -25.09
C ASP A 169 -3.39 -6.35 -24.32
N ARG A 170 -4.10 -7.48 -24.22
CA ARG A 170 -5.39 -7.55 -23.53
C ARG A 170 -5.29 -7.18 -22.04
N ARG A 171 -4.20 -7.56 -21.35
CA ARG A 171 -4.06 -7.29 -19.91
C ARG A 171 -3.91 -5.80 -19.66
N LEU A 172 -3.03 -5.14 -20.41
CA LEU A 172 -2.84 -3.69 -20.30
C LEU A 172 -4.10 -2.93 -20.73
N ARG A 173 -4.80 -3.42 -21.75
CA ARG A 173 -6.10 -2.86 -22.18
C ARG A 173 -7.16 -2.94 -21.09
N ASP A 174 -7.35 -4.12 -20.50
CA ASP A 174 -8.34 -4.34 -19.43
C ASP A 174 -8.01 -3.48 -18.20
N ALA A 175 -6.72 -3.34 -17.87
CA ALA A 175 -6.25 -2.43 -16.83
C ALA A 175 -6.53 -0.96 -17.17
N ALA A 176 -6.28 -0.53 -18.41
CA ALA A 176 -6.56 0.83 -18.86
C ALA A 176 -8.05 1.19 -18.77
N ILE A 177 -8.93 0.29 -19.22
CA ILE A 177 -10.37 0.45 -19.11
C ILE A 177 -10.79 0.54 -17.63
N THR A 178 -10.22 -0.31 -16.78
CA THR A 178 -10.56 -0.36 -15.34
C THR A 178 -10.16 0.95 -14.64
N LEU A 179 -8.93 1.42 -14.87
CA LEU A 179 -8.40 2.63 -14.26
C LEU A 179 -9.04 3.90 -14.85
N GLY A 180 -9.27 3.93 -16.17
CA GLY A 180 -9.89 5.06 -16.87
C GLY A 180 -11.30 5.40 -16.35
N ARG A 181 -12.09 4.38 -15.99
CA ARG A 181 -13.44 4.56 -15.40
C ARG A 181 -13.42 5.35 -14.09
N VAL A 182 -12.34 5.26 -13.31
CA VAL A 182 -12.21 5.90 -12.00
C VAL A 182 -11.21 7.06 -11.98
N LEU A 183 -10.57 7.37 -13.11
CA LEU A 183 -9.56 8.42 -13.22
C LEU A 183 -10.10 9.78 -12.77
N ARG A 184 -11.24 10.21 -13.32
CA ARG A 184 -11.79 11.55 -13.02
C ARG A 184 -12.18 11.71 -11.54
N SER A 185 -12.77 10.68 -10.92
CA SER A 185 -13.13 10.75 -9.51
C SER A 185 -11.89 10.71 -8.62
N THR A 186 -10.89 9.91 -8.99
CA THR A 186 -9.63 9.78 -8.26
C THR A 186 -8.78 11.04 -8.35
N SER A 187 -8.66 11.66 -9.52
CA SER A 187 -7.85 12.87 -9.69
C SER A 187 -8.38 14.07 -8.91
N LEU A 188 -9.72 14.23 -8.86
CA LEU A 188 -10.38 15.34 -8.16
C LEU A 188 -10.44 15.16 -6.64
N ARG A 189 -10.62 13.93 -6.15
CA ARG A 189 -10.96 13.67 -4.73
C ARG A 189 -10.03 12.71 -4.01
N GLY A 190 -9.21 11.96 -4.75
CA GLY A 190 -8.29 10.99 -4.20
C GLY A 190 -7.10 11.67 -3.53
N SER A 191 -6.89 11.36 -2.25
CA SER A 191 -5.55 11.53 -1.64
C SER A 191 -4.61 10.47 -2.21
N VAL A 192 -3.37 10.87 -2.46
CA VAL A 192 -2.28 9.98 -2.88
C VAL A 192 -1.42 9.52 -1.69
N ASP A 193 -1.67 10.03 -0.48
CA ASP A 193 -0.82 9.80 0.69
C ASP A 193 -0.82 8.32 1.07
N GLY A 194 -1.95 7.63 0.97
CA GLY A 194 -2.04 6.19 1.21
C GLY A 194 -1.10 5.39 0.30
N ALA A 195 -1.07 5.71 -0.99
CA ALA A 195 -0.16 5.07 -1.95
C ALA A 195 1.31 5.44 -1.65
N ARG A 196 1.58 6.71 -1.29
CA ARG A 196 2.91 7.17 -0.86
C ARG A 196 3.43 6.36 0.32
N HIS A 197 2.64 6.26 1.39
CA HIS A 197 3.03 5.52 2.59
C HIS A 197 3.32 4.04 2.30
N ILE A 198 2.51 3.42 1.44
CA ILE A 198 2.71 2.02 1.02
C ILE A 198 4.05 1.85 0.31
N LEU A 199 4.34 2.68 -0.68
CA LEU A 199 5.60 2.60 -1.43
C LEU A 199 6.81 2.92 -0.53
N ASP A 200 6.68 3.92 0.35
CA ASP A 200 7.72 4.21 1.35
C ASP A 200 8.01 2.99 2.23
N ALA A 201 6.97 2.32 2.74
CA ALA A 201 7.12 1.17 3.61
C ALA A 201 7.77 -0.04 2.93
N VAL A 202 7.46 -0.30 1.66
CA VAL A 202 8.11 -1.36 0.86
C VAL A 202 9.58 -1.02 0.62
N LEU A 203 9.86 0.23 0.24
CA LEU A 203 11.19 0.62 -0.22
C LEU A 203 12.21 0.79 0.92
N VAL A 204 11.79 1.06 2.16
CA VAL A 204 12.71 1.15 3.31
C VAL A 204 13.18 -0.20 3.84
N GLU A 205 12.42 -1.27 3.61
CA GLU A 205 12.70 -2.59 4.20
C GLU A 205 14.09 -3.13 3.83
N PRO A 206 14.56 -3.07 2.56
CA PRO A 206 15.91 -3.53 2.21
C PRO A 206 17.06 -2.73 2.84
N TYR A 207 16.77 -1.55 3.39
CA TYR A 207 17.76 -0.66 4.01
C TYR A 207 17.64 -0.62 5.53
N GLU A 208 16.81 -1.51 6.12
CA GLU A 208 16.50 -1.51 7.56
C GLU A 208 16.03 -0.12 8.05
N GLY A 209 15.36 0.62 7.16
CA GLY A 209 14.88 1.98 7.43
C GLY A 209 13.56 2.02 8.20
N ASP A 210 13.19 3.21 8.67
CA ASP A 210 11.98 3.43 9.45
C ASP A 210 10.77 3.68 8.53
N PRO A 211 9.79 2.77 8.41
CA PRO A 211 8.62 2.97 7.56
C PRO A 211 7.66 4.02 8.16
N PRO A 212 6.73 4.58 7.37
CA PRO A 212 5.67 5.42 7.91
C PRO A 212 4.93 4.75 9.08
N GLY A 213 4.79 5.46 10.19
CA GLY A 213 4.26 4.98 11.45
C GLY A 213 5.31 4.48 12.45
N ALA A 214 6.59 4.35 12.06
CA ALA A 214 7.68 4.07 12.98
C ALA A 214 7.89 5.24 13.97
N ARG A 215 8.31 4.92 15.19
CA ARG A 215 8.61 5.91 16.24
C ARG A 215 10.11 6.06 16.36
N VAL A 216 10.59 7.28 16.14
CA VAL A 216 12.02 7.62 16.19
C VAL A 216 12.27 8.68 17.26
N SER A 217 13.44 8.63 17.91
CA SER A 217 13.85 9.65 18.89
C SER A 217 14.74 10.67 18.20
N VAL A 218 14.29 11.93 18.15
CA VAL A 218 15.04 13.05 17.57
C VAL A 218 15.10 14.17 18.60
N ASP A 219 16.31 14.59 18.97
CA ASP A 219 16.55 15.61 20.01
C ASP A 219 15.86 15.30 21.34
N GLY A 220 15.85 14.02 21.73
CA GLY A 220 15.21 13.54 22.96
C GLY A 220 13.68 13.52 22.91
N ARG A 221 13.06 13.77 21.75
CA ARG A 221 11.61 13.70 21.54
C ARG A 221 11.25 12.56 20.61
N THR A 222 10.28 11.74 21.02
CA THR A 222 9.67 10.73 20.16
C THR A 222 8.79 11.39 19.10
N ARG A 223 9.10 11.15 17.83
CA ARG A 223 8.31 11.57 16.67
C ARG A 223 7.89 10.36 15.85
N THR A 224 6.87 10.54 15.01
CA THR A 224 6.40 9.48 14.11
C THR A 224 6.84 9.77 12.68
N VAL A 225 7.40 8.78 11.99
CA VAL A 225 7.68 8.90 10.57
C VAL A 225 6.37 9.00 9.80
N THR A 226 6.19 10.06 9.01
CA THR A 226 4.99 10.27 8.18
C THR A 226 5.28 10.11 6.69
N GLY A 227 6.55 10.12 6.29
CA GLY A 227 6.96 9.91 4.91
C GLY A 227 8.46 9.72 4.79
N VAL A 228 8.89 9.24 3.63
CA VAL A 228 10.30 9.01 3.32
C VAL A 228 10.67 9.78 2.05
N ARG A 229 11.83 10.45 2.09
CA ARG A 229 12.42 11.17 0.97
C ARG A 229 13.40 10.25 0.25
N TRP A 230 13.29 10.20 -1.08
CA TRP A 230 14.03 9.27 -1.91
C TRP A 230 14.79 9.98 -3.01
N GLU A 231 16.01 9.51 -3.28
CA GLU A 231 16.68 9.75 -4.56
C GLU A 231 16.31 8.66 -5.57
N ARG A 232 16.84 8.77 -6.80
CA ARG A 232 16.59 7.79 -7.87
C ARG A 232 17.03 6.37 -7.50
N THR A 233 18.10 6.25 -6.73
CA THR A 233 18.69 4.96 -6.29
C THR A 233 19.19 5.08 -4.87
N GLY A 234 19.40 3.95 -4.20
CA GLY A 234 20.02 3.90 -2.87
C GLY A 234 19.06 4.10 -1.69
N PRO A 235 19.63 4.30 -0.49
CA PRO A 235 18.89 4.35 0.77
C PRO A 235 18.00 5.61 0.87
N PRO A 236 17.14 5.70 1.91
CA PRO A 236 16.40 6.92 2.22
C PRO A 236 17.31 8.15 2.31
N ALA A 237 16.95 9.23 1.63
CA ALA A 237 17.63 10.53 1.72
C ALA A 237 17.19 11.34 2.96
N GLY A 238 16.10 10.92 3.60
CA GLY A 238 15.62 11.47 4.86
C GLY A 238 14.18 11.07 5.17
N TYR A 239 13.71 11.51 6.33
CA TYR A 239 12.38 11.21 6.84
C TYR A 239 11.60 12.48 7.10
N ASP A 240 10.30 12.44 6.82
CA ASP A 240 9.34 13.44 7.24
C ASP A 240 8.76 12.99 8.59
N LEU A 241 8.73 13.90 9.56
CA LEU A 241 8.38 13.59 10.95
C LEU A 241 7.17 14.41 11.39
N GLY A 242 6.21 13.74 12.04
CA GLY A 242 5.04 14.33 12.69
C GLY A 242 5.10 14.32 14.22
#